data_AF-A0A0G1ZA90-F1
#
_entry.id   AF-A0A0G1ZA90-F1
#
_cell.length_a   1.000
_cell.length_b   1.000
_cell.length_c   1.000
_cell.angle_alpha   90.00
_cell.angle_beta   90.00
_cell.angle_gamma   90.00
#
_symmetry.space_group_name_H-M   'P 1'
#
loop_
_entity.id
_entity.type
_entity.pdbx_description
1 polymer ?
#
loop_
_entity_poly.entity_id
_entity_poly.type
_entity_poly.pdbx_seq_one_letter_code
_entity_poly.pdbx_strand_id
1 'polypeptide(L)'
;MDEKKIFIVNLSKGRMGESNASLLGSMLTVKIYLAAMSRADEPAARMAKLPRCYFYVDEFQSMMNESFADILSESRKYKLALTLANQYIEQMEEEVRDAVFGNVGTLICFRVGPFDAEVLETVFEPTFTPEDLVGLGIGQIYLTLMIDGVGSKPFSAETIPPIEAPAISYRDDVINQSRKQYGRLRTEVEAMISAKQREFVPPPPQPKEKKWGGAPKSSGSTYGAGQPVSSTQVQAGRLLTGLLEGRSPLVRMHTQHGSDALEVRVLPVKFAQAYRDYLGCTAKLLPVNFEQIKQAQMNPRPHAATPLGLRPTMHTPPPRPHVSHAAPQSASLREQRREFVVPKPVSPPAPPPPQEQEWSMSSPRPVSSPPPPPPQKPIGTGEVSPKTLRQILNGGNLPSDEA
;
A
#
# COMPACT_ATOMS: atom_id res chain seq x y z
N MET A 1 -4.25 -4.15 22.46
CA MET A 1 -3.64 -2.81 22.63
C MET A 1 -3.26 -2.57 24.09
N ASP A 2 -4.19 -2.69 25.02
CA ASP A 2 -3.98 -2.32 26.44
C ASP A 2 -3.05 -3.27 27.21
N GLU A 3 -3.01 -4.54 26.81
CA GLU A 3 -2.14 -5.57 27.41
C GLU A 3 -0.67 -5.48 26.96
N LYS A 4 -0.28 -4.45 26.20
CA LYS A 4 1.10 -4.25 25.70
C LYS A 4 1.66 -5.43 24.88
N LYS A 5 0.78 -6.23 24.27
CA LYS A 5 1.16 -7.31 23.36
C LYS A 5 1.73 -6.75 22.06
N ILE A 6 2.71 -7.45 21.50
CA ILE A 6 3.29 -7.16 20.19
C ILE A 6 2.49 -7.93 19.14
N PHE A 7 2.04 -7.23 18.11
CA PHE A 7 1.34 -7.81 16.97
C PHE A 7 2.13 -7.51 15.70
N ILE A 8 2.56 -8.56 15.00
CA ILE A 8 3.34 -8.46 13.76
C ILE A 8 2.52 -9.11 12.65
N VAL A 9 2.32 -8.40 11.56
CA VAL A 9 1.62 -8.88 10.38
C VAL A 9 2.57 -8.89 9.21
N ASN A 10 2.73 -10.05 8.57
CA ASN A 10 3.49 -10.17 7.34
C ASN A 10 2.52 -10.15 6.15
N LEU A 11 2.49 -9.02 5.43
CA LEU A 11 1.70 -8.81 4.22
C LEU A 11 2.57 -8.92 2.96
N SER A 12 3.37 -9.98 2.85
CA SER A 12 4.26 -10.17 1.70
C SER A 12 3.48 -10.21 0.38
N LYS A 13 3.63 -9.15 -0.43
CA LYS A 13 3.04 -9.02 -1.77
C LYS A 13 3.39 -10.22 -2.66
N GLY A 14 4.61 -10.74 -2.57
CA GLY A 14 5.05 -11.91 -3.35
C GLY A 14 4.34 -13.21 -3.02
N ARG A 15 3.77 -13.35 -1.81
CA ARG A 15 3.01 -14.54 -1.40
C ARG A 15 1.50 -14.38 -1.56
N MET A 16 0.98 -13.19 -1.30
CA MET A 16 -0.46 -12.93 -1.20
C MET A 16 -1.03 -12.21 -2.42
N GLY A 17 -0.17 -11.63 -3.27
CA GLY A 17 -0.57 -10.68 -4.31
C GLY A 17 -0.76 -9.28 -3.75
N GLU A 18 -0.48 -8.28 -4.58
CA GLU A 18 -0.53 -6.87 -4.18
C GLU A 18 -1.91 -6.42 -3.71
N SER A 19 -2.96 -6.72 -4.48
CA SER A 19 -4.33 -6.31 -4.15
C SER A 19 -4.80 -6.91 -2.82
N ASN A 20 -4.46 -8.16 -2.53
CA ASN A 20 -4.83 -8.80 -1.26
C ASN A 20 -4.04 -8.22 -0.08
N ALA A 21 -2.75 -7.95 -0.27
CA ALA A 21 -1.91 -7.33 0.76
C ALA A 21 -2.42 -5.93 1.10
N SER A 22 -2.74 -5.11 0.09
CA SER A 22 -3.30 -3.77 0.25
C SER A 22 -4.67 -3.79 0.93
N LEU A 23 -5.58 -4.68 0.51
CA LEU A 23 -6.91 -4.82 1.10
C LEU A 23 -6.84 -5.26 2.56
N LEU A 24 -6.04 -6.29 2.88
CA LEU A 24 -5.89 -6.76 4.25
C LEU A 24 -5.18 -5.72 5.12
N GLY A 25 -4.19 -5.03 4.55
CA GLY A 25 -3.48 -3.97 5.24
C GLY A 25 -4.39 -2.82 5.63
N SER A 26 -5.12 -2.26 4.67
CA SER A 26 -6.09 -1.18 4.91
C SER A 26 -7.15 -1.60 5.94
N MET A 27 -7.73 -2.80 5.83
CA MET A 27 -8.68 -3.32 6.80
C MET A 27 -8.09 -3.43 8.21
N LEU A 28 -6.85 -3.91 8.34
CA LEU A 28 -6.18 -4.04 9.63
C LEU A 28 -5.90 -2.67 10.25
N THR A 29 -5.45 -1.70 9.45
CA THR A 29 -5.23 -0.33 9.91
C THR A 29 -6.51 0.28 10.44
N VAL A 30 -7.61 0.22 9.67
CA VAL A 30 -8.92 0.74 10.10
C VAL A 30 -9.36 0.06 11.40
N LYS A 31 -9.19 -1.26 11.53
CA LYS A 31 -9.52 -1.96 12.77
C LYS A 31 -8.66 -1.52 13.96
N ILE A 32 -7.37 -1.32 13.77
CA ILE A 32 -6.48 -0.82 14.82
C ILE A 32 -6.89 0.60 15.25
N TYR A 33 -7.24 1.45 14.28
CA TYR A 33 -7.74 2.79 14.53
C TYR A 33 -9.06 2.77 15.31
N LEU A 34 -10.07 2.02 14.86
CA LEU A 34 -11.33 1.87 15.57
C LEU A 34 -11.15 1.30 16.99
N ALA A 35 -10.21 0.35 17.15
CA ALA A 35 -9.85 -0.16 18.47
C ALA A 35 -9.21 0.93 19.35
N ALA A 36 -8.40 1.83 18.80
CA ALA A 36 -7.89 2.98 19.54
C ALA A 36 -9.02 3.94 19.91
N MET A 37 -9.89 4.30 18.96
CA MET A 37 -11.05 5.17 19.20
C MET A 37 -12.01 4.62 20.25
N SER A 38 -12.12 3.29 20.40
CA SER A 38 -12.94 2.69 21.47
C SER A 38 -12.49 3.10 22.88
N ARG A 39 -11.29 3.65 23.03
CA ARG A 39 -10.82 4.24 24.29
C ARG A 39 -11.49 5.59 24.60
N ALA A 40 -12.21 6.22 23.66
CA ALA A 40 -12.91 7.49 23.87
C ALA A 40 -13.85 7.45 25.09
N ASP A 41 -14.47 6.29 25.33
CA ASP A 41 -15.41 6.07 26.41
C ASP A 41 -14.73 5.76 27.76
N GLU A 42 -13.39 5.68 27.81
CA GLU A 42 -12.66 5.37 29.02
C GLU A 42 -12.60 6.58 29.97
N PRO A 43 -12.91 6.41 31.27
CA PRO A 43 -12.81 7.49 32.26
C PRO A 43 -11.40 8.10 32.27
N ALA A 44 -11.29 9.42 32.44
CA ALA A 44 -10.02 10.15 32.41
C ALA A 44 -8.92 9.53 33.28
N ALA A 45 -9.28 9.04 34.48
CA ALA A 45 -8.37 8.36 35.40
C ALA A 45 -7.80 7.05 34.84
N ARG A 46 -8.60 6.29 34.07
CA ARG A 46 -8.15 5.07 33.39
C ARG A 46 -7.39 5.40 32.11
N MET A 47 -7.88 6.36 31.32
CA MET A 47 -7.19 6.84 30.13
C MET A 47 -5.75 7.26 30.44
N ALA A 48 -5.51 7.99 31.54
CA ALA A 48 -4.18 8.38 31.98
C ALA A 48 -3.22 7.18 32.19
N LYS A 49 -3.73 6.03 32.67
CA LYS A 49 -2.97 4.81 32.93
C LYS A 49 -2.76 3.91 31.71
N LEU A 50 -3.59 4.06 30.67
CA LEU A 50 -3.48 3.22 29.47
C LEU A 50 -2.13 3.44 28.75
N PRO A 51 -1.51 2.38 28.22
CA PRO A 51 -0.26 2.52 27.47
C PRO A 51 -0.48 3.13 26.09
N ARG A 52 0.56 3.81 25.59
CA ARG A 52 0.64 4.16 24.16
C ARG A 52 0.81 2.88 23.34
N CYS A 53 0.09 2.80 22.23
CA CYS A 53 0.28 1.78 21.21
C CYS A 53 1.08 2.37 20.08
N TYR A 54 2.19 1.73 19.74
CA TYR A 54 3.02 2.13 18.61
C TYR A 54 2.62 1.31 17.40
N PHE A 55 2.26 1.99 16.32
CA PHE A 55 1.79 1.37 15.10
C PHE A 55 2.72 1.76 13.95
N TYR A 56 3.51 0.78 13.53
CA TYR A 56 4.47 0.90 12.45
C TYR A 56 3.84 0.38 11.17
N VAL A 57 3.85 1.23 10.14
CA VAL A 57 3.38 0.88 8.80
C VAL A 57 4.54 1.06 7.84
N ASP A 58 5.05 -0.06 7.36
CA ASP A 58 6.03 -0.09 6.28
C ASP A 58 5.30 -0.10 4.93
N GLU A 59 5.91 0.50 3.91
CA GLU A 59 5.27 0.72 2.59
C GLU A 59 3.88 1.36 2.72
N PHE A 60 3.81 2.42 3.53
CA PHE A 60 2.60 3.15 3.89
C PHE A 60 1.67 3.38 2.69
N GLN A 61 2.22 3.91 1.60
CA GLN A 61 1.51 4.23 0.35
C GLN A 61 0.70 3.05 -0.22
N SER A 62 1.08 1.80 0.05
CA SER A 62 0.34 0.62 -0.41
C SER A 62 -0.94 0.31 0.39
N MET A 63 -1.07 0.91 1.57
CA MET A 63 -2.16 0.67 2.51
C MET A 63 -3.08 1.88 2.69
N MET A 64 -2.83 2.98 1.97
CA MET A 64 -3.51 4.26 2.16
C MET A 64 -4.90 4.33 1.56
N ASN A 65 -5.74 5.08 2.23
CA ASN A 65 -7.01 5.58 1.74
C ASN A 65 -7.24 6.99 2.32
N GLU A 66 -8.21 7.73 1.77
CA GLU A 66 -8.60 9.07 2.26
C GLU A 66 -8.85 9.09 3.78
N SER A 67 -9.44 8.02 4.34
CA SER A 67 -9.74 7.90 5.77
C SER A 67 -8.49 7.88 6.68
N PHE A 68 -7.28 7.66 6.14
CA PHE A 68 -6.05 7.76 6.94
C PHE A 68 -5.71 9.19 7.36
N ALA A 69 -6.14 10.20 6.62
CA ALA A 69 -5.93 11.60 7.01
C ALA A 69 -6.56 11.89 8.38
N ASP A 70 -7.76 11.34 8.61
CA ASP A 70 -8.46 11.40 9.91
C ASP A 70 -7.69 10.63 10.99
N ILE A 71 -7.18 9.44 10.66
CA ILE A 71 -6.39 8.62 11.59
C ILE A 71 -5.17 9.41 12.09
N LEU A 72 -4.45 10.07 11.18
CA LEU A 72 -3.26 10.84 11.53
C LEU A 72 -3.58 12.02 12.44
N SER A 73 -4.69 12.70 12.17
CA SER A 73 -5.12 13.89 12.91
C SER A 73 -5.67 13.56 14.30
N GLU A 74 -6.32 12.39 14.49
CA GLU A 74 -7.04 12.08 15.72
C GLU A 74 -6.36 11.06 16.64
N SER A 75 -5.51 10.18 16.10
CA SER A 75 -4.90 9.04 16.81
C SER A 75 -4.20 9.39 18.13
N ARG A 76 -3.59 10.59 18.21
CA ARG A 76 -2.86 11.06 19.40
C ARG A 76 -3.76 11.12 20.65
N LYS A 77 -5.04 11.53 20.50
CA LYS A 77 -6.01 11.61 21.60
C LYS A 77 -6.25 10.24 22.25
N TYR A 78 -6.13 9.18 21.47
CA TYR A 78 -6.39 7.80 21.88
C TYR A 78 -5.12 7.01 22.21
N LYS A 79 -3.99 7.70 22.41
CA LYS A 79 -2.69 7.10 22.69
C LYS A 79 -2.24 6.09 21.62
N LEU A 80 -2.61 6.32 20.35
CA LEU A 80 -2.08 5.60 19.20
C LEU A 80 -0.99 6.48 18.57
N ALA A 81 0.24 5.98 18.53
CA ALA A 81 1.39 6.66 17.94
C ALA A 81 1.75 5.96 16.64
N LEU A 82 1.70 6.69 15.53
CA LEU A 82 1.99 6.15 14.21
C LEU A 82 3.43 6.43 13.81
N THR A 83 4.03 5.47 13.13
CA THR A 83 5.33 5.61 12.47
C THR A 83 5.17 5.03 11.07
N LEU A 84 5.34 5.90 10.08
CA LEU A 84 5.04 5.60 8.69
C LEU A 84 6.34 5.63 7.92
N ALA A 85 6.65 4.55 7.21
CA ALA A 85 7.75 4.50 6.27
C ALA A 85 7.20 4.50 4.84
N ASN A 86 7.74 5.40 4.02
CA ASN A 86 7.37 5.55 2.62
C ASN A 86 8.64 5.77 1.79
N GLN A 87 8.69 5.21 0.59
CA GLN A 87 9.80 5.37 -0.34
C GLN A 87 9.64 6.58 -1.26
N TYR A 88 8.40 6.92 -1.65
CA TYR A 88 8.12 7.94 -2.66
C TYR A 88 6.95 8.82 -2.22
N ILE A 89 7.17 10.13 -2.07
CA ILE A 89 6.12 11.05 -1.62
C ILE A 89 5.04 11.19 -2.70
N GLU A 90 5.43 11.16 -3.97
CA GLU A 90 4.53 11.27 -5.13
C GLU A 90 3.45 10.18 -5.19
N GLN A 91 3.68 9.01 -4.57
CA GLN A 91 2.71 7.91 -4.56
C GLN A 91 1.53 8.16 -3.60
N MET A 92 1.58 9.22 -2.80
CA MET A 92 0.52 9.57 -1.87
C MET A 92 -0.48 10.53 -2.52
N GLU A 93 -1.76 10.29 -2.28
CA GLU A 93 -2.82 11.26 -2.63
C GLU A 93 -2.57 12.58 -1.88
N GLU A 94 -2.90 13.69 -2.53
CA GLU A 94 -2.60 15.04 -2.05
C GLU A 94 -3.16 15.30 -0.64
N GLU A 95 -4.41 14.90 -0.39
CA GLU A 95 -5.07 15.05 0.91
C GLU A 95 -4.32 14.30 2.04
N VAL A 96 -3.81 13.10 1.74
CA VAL A 96 -3.05 12.28 2.68
C VAL A 96 -1.67 12.88 2.90
N ARG A 97 -1.02 13.37 1.85
CA ARG A 97 0.27 14.05 1.92
C ARG A 97 0.20 15.27 2.81
N ASP A 98 -0.80 16.11 2.61
CA ASP A 98 -1.02 17.33 3.41
C ASP A 98 -1.32 16.97 4.87
N ALA A 99 -2.11 15.93 5.11
CA ALA A 99 -2.38 15.43 6.45
C ALA A 99 -1.12 14.88 7.15
N VAL A 100 -0.22 14.20 6.41
CA VAL A 100 1.06 13.72 6.93
C VAL A 100 1.95 14.91 7.32
N PHE A 101 2.22 15.84 6.40
CA PHE A 101 3.11 16.97 6.68
C PHE A 101 2.51 17.95 7.71
N GLY A 102 1.18 18.07 7.80
CA GLY A 102 0.53 18.93 8.78
C GLY A 102 0.48 18.36 10.21
N ASN A 103 0.49 17.04 10.38
CA ASN A 103 0.30 16.41 11.70
C ASN A 103 1.53 15.68 12.24
N VAL A 104 2.51 15.36 11.39
CA VAL A 104 3.72 14.64 11.80
C VAL A 104 4.70 15.60 12.48
N GLY A 105 4.89 15.42 13.79
CA GLY A 105 5.84 16.23 14.56
C GLY A 105 7.30 15.80 14.40
N THR A 106 7.58 14.62 13.86
CA THR A 106 8.94 14.12 13.71
C THR A 106 9.11 13.50 12.34
N LEU A 107 9.98 14.11 11.53
CA LEU A 107 10.28 13.66 10.19
C LEU A 107 11.73 13.20 10.15
N ILE A 108 11.96 12.01 9.63
CA ILE A 108 13.29 11.45 9.41
C ILE A 108 13.41 11.21 7.91
N CYS A 109 14.38 11.87 7.29
CA CYS A 109 14.67 11.78 5.88
C CYS A 109 15.98 11.02 5.66
N PHE A 110 15.90 9.96 4.87
CA PHE A 110 17.06 9.28 4.30
C PHE A 110 17.36 9.88 2.93
N ARG A 111 18.32 9.30 2.19
CA ARG A 111 18.53 9.68 0.79
C ARG A 111 17.24 9.55 -0.02
N VAL A 112 16.83 10.64 -0.65
CA VAL A 112 15.65 10.72 -1.52
C VAL A 112 16.04 11.08 -2.96
N GLY A 113 15.09 10.96 -3.89
CA GLY A 113 15.24 11.46 -5.25
C GLY A 113 15.07 12.98 -5.34
N PRO A 114 15.46 13.61 -6.47
CA PRO A 114 15.39 15.06 -6.63
C PRO A 114 13.96 15.62 -6.49
N PHE A 115 12.95 14.91 -7.03
CA PHE A 115 11.55 15.35 -6.93
C PHE A 115 11.03 15.36 -5.49
N ASP A 116 11.36 14.33 -4.70
CA ASP A 116 10.98 14.27 -3.28
C ASP A 116 11.77 15.32 -2.48
N ALA A 117 13.01 15.63 -2.87
CA ALA A 117 13.83 16.65 -2.21
C ALA A 117 13.25 18.06 -2.37
N GLU A 118 12.69 18.42 -3.53
CA GLU A 118 11.97 19.68 -3.74
C GLU A 118 10.77 19.82 -2.80
N VAL A 119 10.01 18.75 -2.57
CA VAL A 119 8.88 18.78 -1.63
C VAL A 119 9.37 18.97 -0.19
N LEU A 120 10.46 18.28 0.17
CA LEU A 120 11.04 18.30 1.51
C LEU A 120 11.83 19.58 1.82
N GLU A 121 12.21 20.36 0.81
CA GLU A 121 12.89 21.65 0.96
C GLU A 121 12.18 22.54 1.99
N THR A 122 10.85 22.65 1.89
CA THR A 122 10.01 23.44 2.78
C THR A 122 10.11 23.06 4.26
N VAL A 123 10.55 21.84 4.58
CA VAL A 123 10.70 21.33 5.94
C VAL A 123 12.12 21.52 6.46
N PHE A 124 13.12 21.42 5.57
CA PHE A 124 14.54 21.40 5.94
C PHE A 124 15.25 22.74 5.75
N GLU A 125 14.65 23.68 5.03
CA GLU A 125 15.15 25.04 4.91
C GLU A 125 15.19 25.78 6.25
N PRO A 126 16.15 26.71 6.43
CA PRO A 126 17.27 27.01 5.54
C PRO A 126 18.52 26.16 5.83
N THR A 127 18.36 25.07 6.60
CA THR A 127 19.51 24.34 7.16
C THR A 127 20.15 23.39 6.15
N PHE A 128 19.33 22.76 5.31
CA PHE A 128 19.77 21.85 4.25
C PHE A 128 19.10 22.22 2.95
N THR A 129 19.80 22.00 1.84
CA THR A 129 19.26 22.21 0.49
C THR A 129 18.76 20.89 -0.11
N PRO A 130 17.98 20.92 -1.21
CA PRO A 130 17.59 19.71 -1.94
C PRO A 130 18.78 18.84 -2.36
N GLU A 131 19.91 19.44 -2.74
CA GLU A 131 21.12 18.71 -3.12
C GLU A 131 21.71 17.90 -1.95
N ASP A 132 21.65 18.44 -0.73
CA ASP A 132 22.10 17.75 0.47
C ASP A 132 21.27 16.49 0.72
N LEU A 133 19.95 16.57 0.53
CA LEU A 133 18.99 15.46 0.71
C LEU A 133 19.25 14.32 -0.29
N VAL A 134 19.55 14.65 -1.55
CA VAL A 134 19.91 13.68 -2.60
C VAL A 134 21.31 13.09 -2.36
N GLY A 135 22.21 13.86 -1.76
CA GLY A 135 23.59 13.49 -1.49
C GLY A 135 23.81 12.57 -0.29
N LEU A 136 22.78 12.31 0.53
CA LEU A 136 22.90 11.52 1.77
C LEU A 136 23.51 10.12 1.54
N GLY A 137 24.51 9.77 2.36
CA GLY A 137 25.12 8.44 2.39
C GLY A 137 24.24 7.38 3.07
N ILE A 138 24.67 6.12 2.99
CA ILE A 138 24.00 5.02 3.70
C ILE A 138 24.10 5.25 5.21
N GLY A 139 22.95 5.24 5.89
CA GLY A 139 22.87 5.44 7.33
C GLY A 139 22.94 6.91 7.76
N GLN A 140 23.16 7.86 6.85
CA GLN A 140 23.05 9.27 7.14
C GLN A 140 21.60 9.72 7.00
N ILE A 141 21.15 10.57 7.92
CA ILE A 141 19.78 11.08 7.96
C ILE A 141 19.77 12.57 8.28
N TYR A 142 18.77 13.26 7.75
CA TYR A 142 18.33 14.57 8.23
C TYR A 142 16.99 14.43 8.92
N LEU A 143 16.81 15.10 10.05
CA LEU A 143 15.57 14.98 10.79
C LEU A 143 15.15 16.28 11.49
N THR A 144 13.86 16.37 11.73
CA THR A 144 13.24 17.34 12.63
C THR A 144 12.54 16.56 13.74
N LEU A 145 12.66 17.03 14.99
CA LEU A 145 12.05 16.39 16.16
C LEU A 145 10.97 17.29 16.74
N MET A 146 9.95 16.67 17.34
CA MET A 146 9.03 17.37 18.24
C MET A 146 9.46 17.10 19.68
N ILE A 147 10.14 18.08 20.28
CA ILE A 147 10.63 18.00 21.66
C ILE A 147 9.71 18.85 22.53
N ASP A 148 9.03 18.21 23.49
CA ASP A 148 8.09 18.89 24.40
C ASP A 148 7.02 19.74 23.70
N GLY A 149 6.61 19.34 22.50
CA GLY A 149 5.61 20.04 21.69
C GLY A 149 6.17 21.19 20.84
N VAL A 150 7.49 21.41 20.85
CA VAL A 150 8.18 22.42 20.04
C VAL A 150 9.01 21.72 18.97
N GLY A 151 8.90 22.20 17.72
CA GLY A 151 9.67 21.68 16.61
C GLY A 151 11.14 22.08 16.75
N SER A 152 12.06 21.13 16.61
CA SER A 152 13.48 21.43 16.54
C SER A 152 13.81 22.07 15.20
N LYS A 153 14.94 22.78 15.15
CA LYS A 153 15.59 23.05 13.86
C LYS A 153 15.97 21.71 13.21
N PRO A 154 16.01 21.62 11.88
CA PRO A 154 16.54 20.45 11.21
C PRO A 154 18.00 20.22 11.59
N PHE A 155 18.41 18.96 11.72
CA PHE A 155 19.80 18.59 12.00
C PHE A 155 20.13 17.22 11.40
N SER A 156 21.43 16.95 11.28
CA SER A 156 21.94 15.68 10.76
C SER A 156 22.23 14.69 11.87
N ALA A 157 22.07 13.41 11.56
CA ALA A 157 22.46 12.31 12.42
C ALA A 157 22.86 11.09 11.59
N GLU A 158 23.42 10.09 12.27
CA GLU A 158 23.69 8.78 11.70
C GLU A 158 22.86 7.71 12.40
N THR A 159 22.40 6.71 11.64
CA THR A 159 21.67 5.59 12.18
C THR A 159 22.58 4.66 12.95
N ILE A 160 21.98 3.95 13.90
CA ILE A 160 22.65 2.89 14.64
C ILE A 160 23.07 1.80 13.65
N PRO A 161 24.27 1.20 13.78
CA PRO A 161 24.67 0.07 12.94
C PRO A 161 23.69 -1.10 13.06
N PRO A 162 23.67 -2.01 12.06
CA PRO A 162 22.81 -3.19 12.10
C PRO A 162 22.98 -3.96 13.40
N ILE A 163 21.86 -4.37 14.00
CA ILE A 163 21.87 -5.17 15.23
C ILE A 163 22.55 -6.50 14.93
N GLU A 164 23.65 -6.79 15.65
CA GLU A 164 24.39 -8.04 15.48
C GLU A 164 23.48 -9.24 15.78
N ALA A 165 23.51 -10.23 14.89
CA ALA A 165 22.75 -11.45 15.08
C ALA A 165 23.30 -12.20 16.31
N PRO A 166 22.44 -12.60 17.27
CA PRO A 166 22.90 -13.38 18.40
C PRO A 166 23.45 -14.73 17.92
N ALA A 167 24.47 -15.26 18.61
CA ALA A 167 25.08 -16.55 18.29
C ALA A 167 24.06 -17.71 18.27
N ILE A 168 22.97 -17.58 19.06
CA ILE A 168 21.86 -18.52 19.12
C ILE A 168 20.58 -17.76 18.80
N SER A 169 19.83 -18.24 17.80
CA SER A 169 18.55 -17.69 17.40
C SER A 169 17.40 -18.62 17.79
N TYR A 170 16.47 -18.10 18.60
CA TYR A 170 15.24 -18.81 19.00
C TYR A 170 14.07 -18.52 18.06
N ARG A 171 14.34 -18.04 16.84
CA ARG A 171 13.31 -17.60 15.89
C ARG A 171 12.24 -18.65 15.66
N ASP A 172 12.64 -19.88 15.36
CA ASP A 172 11.71 -20.94 15.00
C ASP A 172 10.95 -21.46 16.22
N ASP A 173 11.57 -21.50 17.39
CA ASP A 173 10.92 -21.83 18.65
C ASP A 173 9.84 -20.82 19.01
N VAL A 174 10.13 -19.51 18.86
CA VAL A 174 9.17 -18.43 19.08
C VAL A 174 7.99 -18.54 18.11
N ILE A 175 8.25 -18.78 16.82
CA ILE A 175 7.19 -18.97 15.82
C ILE A 175 6.32 -20.19 16.17
N ASN A 176 6.94 -21.31 16.53
CA ASN A 176 6.22 -22.54 16.85
C ASN A 176 5.40 -22.41 18.14
N GLN A 177 5.96 -21.78 19.17
CA GLN A 177 5.25 -21.54 20.43
C GLN A 177 4.09 -20.57 20.22
N SER A 178 4.28 -19.49 19.46
CA SER A 178 3.22 -18.55 19.10
C SER A 178 2.09 -19.24 18.34
N ARG A 179 2.39 -20.10 17.36
CA ARG A 179 1.40 -20.89 16.63
C ARG A 179 0.63 -21.87 17.52
N LYS A 180 1.29 -22.48 18.50
CA LYS A 180 0.62 -23.36 19.47
C LYS A 180 -0.33 -22.59 20.40
N GLN A 181 0.05 -21.39 20.83
CA GLN A 181 -0.71 -20.61 21.80
C GLN A 181 -1.85 -19.80 21.15
N TYR A 182 -1.63 -19.25 19.96
CA TYR A 182 -2.56 -18.31 19.31
C TYR A 182 -3.07 -18.79 17.95
N GLY A 183 -2.41 -19.77 17.33
CA GLY A 183 -2.80 -20.30 16.03
C GLY A 183 -4.03 -21.20 16.12
N ARG A 184 -4.71 -21.35 14.99
CA ARG A 184 -5.75 -22.35 14.78
C ARG A 184 -5.41 -23.18 13.56
N LEU A 185 -5.88 -24.42 13.52
CA LEU A 185 -5.73 -25.27 12.34
C LEU A 185 -6.47 -24.62 11.17
N ARG A 186 -5.82 -24.59 10.00
CA ARG A 186 -6.39 -24.01 8.79
C ARG A 186 -7.75 -24.62 8.45
N THR A 187 -7.87 -25.94 8.57
CA THR A 187 -9.09 -26.69 8.32
C THR A 187 -10.26 -26.24 9.20
N GLU A 188 -10.01 -25.95 10.47
CA GLU A 188 -11.03 -25.44 11.40
C GLU A 188 -11.47 -24.03 11.01
N VAL A 189 -10.52 -23.16 10.65
CA VAL A 189 -10.83 -21.79 10.22
C VAL A 189 -11.62 -21.78 8.92
N GLU A 190 -11.25 -22.59 7.94
CA GLU A 190 -11.97 -22.72 6.66
C GLU A 190 -13.39 -23.26 6.87
N ALA A 191 -13.57 -24.22 7.78
CA ALA A 191 -14.90 -24.72 8.15
C ALA A 191 -15.75 -23.64 8.82
N MET A 192 -15.17 -22.86 9.74
CA MET A 192 -15.85 -21.72 10.38
C MET A 192 -16.26 -20.64 9.38
N ILE A 193 -15.38 -20.29 8.44
CA ILE A 193 -15.69 -19.30 7.38
C ILE A 193 -16.83 -19.83 6.50
N SER A 194 -16.74 -21.08 6.08
CA SER A 194 -17.77 -21.72 5.25
C SER A 194 -19.13 -21.77 5.94
N ALA A 195 -19.16 -22.07 7.25
CA ALA A 195 -20.38 -22.05 8.05
C ALA A 195 -20.99 -20.63 8.11
N LYS A 196 -20.18 -19.62 8.46
CA LYS A 196 -20.63 -18.21 8.50
C LYS A 196 -21.17 -17.70 7.17
N GLN A 197 -20.56 -18.11 6.05
CA GLN A 197 -21.03 -17.73 4.73
C GLN A 197 -22.41 -18.33 4.41
N ARG A 198 -22.72 -19.54 4.89
CA ARG A 198 -24.05 -20.16 4.72
C ARG A 198 -25.11 -19.51 5.60
N GLU A 199 -24.72 -19.03 6.78
CA GLU A 199 -25.60 -18.35 7.72
C GLU A 199 -25.83 -16.87 7.38
N PHE A 200 -25.04 -16.30 6.46
CA PHE A 200 -25.17 -14.90 6.09
C PHE A 200 -26.49 -14.65 5.34
N VAL A 201 -27.39 -13.94 6.02
CA VAL A 201 -28.60 -13.37 5.41
C VAL A 201 -28.32 -11.89 5.14
N PRO A 202 -28.37 -11.42 3.88
CA PRO A 202 -28.16 -10.00 3.59
C PRO A 202 -29.24 -9.16 4.29
N PRO A 203 -28.88 -7.97 4.80
CA PRO A 203 -29.86 -7.10 5.45
C PRO A 203 -31.00 -6.80 4.48
N PRO A 204 -32.27 -6.78 4.96
CA PRO A 204 -33.39 -6.45 4.11
C PRO A 204 -33.19 -5.05 3.51
N PRO A 205 -33.58 -4.83 2.24
CA PRO A 205 -33.44 -3.53 1.60
C PRO A 205 -34.15 -2.48 2.45
N GLN A 206 -33.43 -1.40 2.81
CA GLN A 206 -34.01 -0.34 3.63
C GLN A 206 -35.23 0.27 2.90
N PRO A 207 -36.38 0.46 3.59
CA PRO A 207 -37.53 1.10 3.00
C PRO A 207 -37.15 2.52 2.56
N LYS A 208 -37.35 2.84 1.28
CA LYS A 208 -37.15 4.21 0.79
C LYS A 208 -38.14 5.13 1.51
N GLU A 209 -37.66 5.97 2.43
CA GLU A 209 -38.47 7.00 3.05
C GLU A 209 -39.03 7.93 1.97
N LYS A 210 -40.35 7.96 1.83
CA LYS A 210 -41.05 8.97 1.02
C LYS A 210 -40.97 10.29 1.79
N LYS A 211 -40.08 11.19 1.39
CA LYS A 211 -40.14 12.59 1.85
C LYS A 211 -41.47 13.20 1.41
N TRP A 212 -42.36 13.43 2.37
CA TRP A 212 -43.61 14.17 2.20
C TRP A 212 -43.28 15.65 2.04
N GLY A 213 -43.76 16.26 0.94
CA GLY A 213 -43.43 17.62 0.55
C GLY A 213 -44.14 18.70 1.38
N GLY A 214 -43.42 19.78 1.66
CA GLY A 214 -43.99 21.11 1.86
C GLY A 214 -44.03 21.85 0.52
N ALA A 215 -45.16 22.49 0.21
CA ALA A 215 -45.47 23.16 -1.05
C ALA A 215 -44.98 24.64 -1.08
N PRO A 216 -45.31 25.46 -2.10
CA PRO A 216 -44.59 25.58 -3.37
C PRO A 216 -44.12 27.04 -3.62
N LYS A 217 -43.24 27.28 -4.62
CA LYS A 217 -43.23 28.56 -5.38
C LYS A 217 -42.43 28.51 -6.70
N SER A 218 -43.06 29.14 -7.69
CA SER A 218 -42.60 29.66 -9.00
C SER A 218 -42.14 28.70 -10.12
N SER A 219 -43.08 28.48 -11.03
CA SER A 219 -42.99 28.61 -12.50
C SER A 219 -41.77 28.03 -13.24
N GLY A 220 -41.97 26.85 -13.81
CA GLY A 220 -41.11 26.21 -14.80
C GLY A 220 -41.36 24.72 -14.82
N SER A 221 -42.41 24.26 -15.51
CA SER A 221 -42.82 22.85 -15.52
C SER A 221 -41.72 21.96 -16.13
N THR A 222 -40.92 21.33 -15.28
CA THR A 222 -40.08 20.17 -15.60
C THR A 222 -40.68 18.99 -14.85
N TYR A 223 -41.32 18.07 -15.58
CA TYR A 223 -41.96 16.91 -15.00
C TYR A 223 -40.92 15.94 -14.39
N GLY A 224 -40.93 15.84 -13.06
CA GLY A 224 -40.84 14.60 -12.28
C GLY A 224 -39.62 13.69 -12.47
N ALA A 225 -38.57 13.93 -11.70
CA ALA A 225 -37.61 12.89 -11.33
C ALA A 225 -38.29 11.90 -10.35
N GLY A 226 -38.46 10.63 -10.76
CA GLY A 226 -38.74 9.54 -9.81
C GLY A 226 -39.76 8.48 -10.20
N GLN A 227 -40.45 8.56 -11.35
CA GLN A 227 -41.21 7.41 -11.84
C GLN A 227 -40.34 6.52 -12.74
N PRO A 228 -40.10 5.25 -12.37
CA PRO A 228 -39.35 4.34 -13.22
C PRO A 228 -40.15 4.05 -14.50
N VAL A 229 -39.53 4.31 -15.63
CA VAL A 229 -40.07 3.96 -16.94
C VAL A 229 -39.82 2.47 -17.16
N SER A 230 -40.88 1.65 -17.11
CA SER A 230 -40.79 0.24 -17.49
C SER A 230 -40.81 0.12 -19.02
N SER A 231 -39.74 -0.42 -19.61
CA SER A 231 -39.64 -0.64 -21.06
C SER A 231 -39.31 -2.10 -21.36
N THR A 232 -39.78 -2.61 -22.50
CA THR A 232 -39.38 -3.95 -22.98
C THR A 232 -37.95 -3.92 -23.49
N GLN A 233 -37.26 -5.07 -23.48
CA GLN A 233 -35.88 -5.18 -23.96
C GLN A 233 -35.71 -4.70 -25.41
N VAL A 234 -36.69 -4.98 -26.28
CA VAL A 234 -36.69 -4.57 -27.69
C VAL A 234 -36.85 -3.05 -27.83
N GLN A 235 -37.72 -2.44 -27.03
CA GLN A 235 -37.94 -0.99 -27.05
C GLN A 235 -36.75 -0.23 -26.46
N ALA A 236 -36.17 -0.74 -25.37
CA ALA A 236 -34.94 -0.20 -24.79
C ALA A 236 -33.76 -0.29 -25.78
N GLY A 237 -33.61 -1.41 -26.49
CA GLY A 237 -32.57 -1.56 -27.51
C GLY A 237 -32.68 -0.51 -28.63
N ARG A 238 -33.88 -0.29 -29.18
CA ARG A 238 -34.13 0.73 -30.21
C ARG A 238 -33.85 2.15 -29.72
N LEU A 239 -34.20 2.45 -28.47
CA LEU A 239 -33.96 3.75 -27.86
C LEU A 239 -32.46 4.03 -27.69
N LEU A 240 -31.71 3.04 -27.19
CA LEU A 240 -30.26 3.13 -27.03
C LEU A 240 -29.55 3.29 -28.37
N THR A 241 -29.91 2.50 -29.39
CA THR A 241 -29.36 2.63 -30.75
C THR A 241 -29.63 4.02 -31.31
N GLY A 242 -30.86 4.54 -31.17
CA GLY A 242 -31.19 5.90 -31.62
C GLY A 242 -30.35 6.98 -30.94
N LEU A 243 -30.14 6.87 -29.63
CA LEU A 243 -29.30 7.83 -28.89
C LEU A 243 -27.82 7.76 -29.28
N LEU A 244 -27.29 6.57 -29.56
CA LEU A 244 -25.92 6.38 -30.05
C LEU A 244 -25.71 6.97 -31.45
N GLU A 245 -26.73 6.88 -32.31
CA GLU A 245 -26.73 7.48 -33.64
C GLU A 245 -27.03 8.99 -33.63
N GLY A 246 -27.13 9.62 -32.45
CA GLY A 246 -27.41 11.05 -32.32
C GLY A 246 -28.85 11.44 -32.63
N ARG A 247 -29.78 10.48 -32.67
CA ARG A 247 -31.21 10.72 -32.86
C ARG A 247 -31.87 11.01 -31.50
N SER A 248 -32.99 11.74 -31.53
CA SER A 248 -33.79 12.04 -30.33
C SER A 248 -35.06 11.16 -30.30
N PRO A 249 -35.01 9.93 -29.75
CA PRO A 249 -36.17 9.05 -29.72
C PRO A 249 -37.26 9.62 -28.81
N LEU A 250 -38.52 9.38 -29.22
CA LEU A 250 -39.72 9.75 -28.48
C LEU A 250 -40.32 8.50 -27.84
N VAL A 251 -40.53 8.53 -26.53
CA VAL A 251 -41.20 7.47 -25.77
C VAL A 251 -42.60 7.95 -25.42
N ARG A 252 -43.62 7.19 -25.81
CA ARG A 252 -45.01 7.42 -25.37
C ARG A 252 -45.33 6.47 -24.22
N MET A 253 -45.96 7.00 -23.17
CA MET A 253 -46.37 6.27 -21.99
C MET A 253 -47.82 6.57 -21.65
N HIS A 254 -48.57 5.57 -21.20
CA HIS A 254 -49.91 5.77 -20.66
C HIS A 254 -49.84 5.91 -19.13
N THR A 255 -50.46 6.95 -18.59
CA THR A 255 -50.49 7.18 -17.13
C THR A 255 -51.67 6.42 -16.50
N GLN A 256 -51.53 5.93 -15.27
CA GLN A 256 -52.58 5.13 -14.60
C GLN A 256 -53.82 5.96 -14.18
N HIS A 257 -53.80 7.28 -14.33
CA HIS A 257 -54.90 8.20 -14.03
C HIS A 257 -55.09 9.19 -15.19
N GLY A 258 -55.90 8.81 -16.18
CA GLY A 258 -56.33 9.69 -17.26
C GLY A 258 -55.88 9.23 -18.65
N SER A 259 -56.73 9.47 -19.65
CA SER A 259 -56.62 9.08 -21.06
C SER A 259 -55.42 9.67 -21.82
N ASP A 260 -54.53 10.41 -21.16
CA ASP A 260 -53.48 11.17 -21.82
C ASP A 260 -52.17 10.39 -21.87
N ALA A 261 -51.65 10.24 -23.09
CA ALA A 261 -50.34 9.65 -23.34
C ALA A 261 -49.25 10.70 -23.08
N LEU A 262 -48.39 10.43 -22.10
CA LEU A 262 -47.19 11.23 -21.83
C LEU A 262 -46.14 10.93 -22.91
N GLU A 263 -45.72 11.96 -23.63
CA GLU A 263 -44.60 11.85 -24.58
C GLU A 263 -43.31 12.40 -23.96
N VAL A 264 -42.28 11.57 -23.89
CA VAL A 264 -40.96 11.92 -23.38
C VAL A 264 -39.95 11.83 -24.52
N ARG A 265 -39.38 12.97 -24.91
CA ARG A 265 -38.28 13.02 -25.88
C ARG A 265 -36.95 12.96 -25.15
N VAL A 266 -36.13 11.98 -25.51
CA VAL A 266 -34.78 11.86 -24.94
C VAL A 266 -33.79 12.51 -25.89
N LEU A 267 -33.00 13.45 -25.38
CA LEU A 267 -31.97 14.13 -26.16
C LEU A 267 -30.64 13.39 -26.05
N PRO A 268 -29.88 13.20 -27.15
CA PRO A 268 -28.64 12.42 -27.17
C PRO A 268 -27.42 13.20 -26.65
N VAL A 269 -27.62 14.36 -26.02
CA VAL A 269 -26.52 15.25 -25.61
C VAL A 269 -25.58 14.50 -24.66
N LYS A 270 -24.32 14.32 -25.08
CA LYS A 270 -23.27 13.58 -24.37
C LYS A 270 -23.56 12.09 -24.12
N PHE A 271 -24.62 11.51 -24.70
CA PHE A 271 -24.98 10.11 -24.49
C PHE A 271 -23.86 9.15 -24.92
N ALA A 272 -23.22 9.41 -26.07
CA ALA A 272 -22.12 8.57 -26.55
C ALA A 272 -20.88 8.60 -25.64
N GLN A 273 -20.64 9.70 -24.93
CA GLN A 273 -19.55 9.76 -23.94
C GLN A 273 -19.94 9.00 -22.68
N ALA A 274 -21.12 9.29 -22.12
CA ALA A 274 -21.62 8.60 -20.93
C ALA A 274 -21.75 7.07 -21.13
N TYR A 275 -22.16 6.63 -22.33
CA TYR A 275 -22.25 5.20 -22.65
C TYR A 275 -20.87 4.54 -22.75
N ARG A 276 -19.85 5.24 -23.26
CA ARG A 276 -18.46 4.77 -23.24
C ARG A 276 -17.91 4.68 -21.82
N ASP A 277 -18.22 5.64 -20.96
CA ASP A 277 -17.80 5.63 -19.56
C ASP A 277 -18.47 4.46 -18.80
N TYR A 278 -19.74 4.18 -19.08
CA TYR A 278 -20.46 3.02 -18.56
C TYR A 278 -19.85 1.68 -19.03
N LEU A 279 -19.52 1.56 -20.32
CA LEU A 279 -18.83 0.38 -20.83
C LEU A 279 -17.44 0.21 -20.21
N GLY A 280 -16.71 1.30 -19.98
CA GLY A 280 -15.44 1.29 -19.26
C GLY A 280 -15.58 0.84 -17.80
N CYS A 281 -16.63 1.29 -17.10
CA CYS A 281 -16.93 0.85 -15.74
C CYS A 281 -17.34 -0.62 -15.68
N THR A 282 -18.19 -1.09 -16.61
CA THR A 282 -18.62 -2.49 -16.65
C THR A 282 -17.52 -3.45 -17.08
N ALA A 283 -16.56 -3.01 -17.90
CA ALA A 283 -15.37 -3.81 -18.22
C ALA A 283 -14.43 -4.00 -17.00
N LYS A 284 -14.42 -3.07 -16.04
CA LYS A 284 -13.70 -3.20 -14.76
C LYS A 284 -14.42 -4.13 -13.77
N LEU A 285 -15.71 -4.36 -13.98
CA LEU A 285 -16.49 -5.38 -13.26
C LEU A 285 -16.30 -6.71 -13.99
N LEU A 286 -15.20 -7.42 -13.72
CA LEU A 286 -14.96 -8.74 -14.30
C LEU A 286 -16.16 -9.68 -14.03
N PRO A 287 -16.70 -10.37 -15.05
CA PRO A 287 -17.48 -11.57 -14.84
C PRO A 287 -16.54 -12.65 -14.30
N VAL A 288 -16.78 -13.11 -13.09
CA VAL A 288 -16.09 -14.26 -12.50
C VAL A 288 -16.33 -15.45 -13.44
N ASN A 289 -15.27 -15.88 -14.13
CA ASN A 289 -15.33 -16.94 -15.14
C ASN A 289 -15.76 -18.26 -14.49
N PHE A 290 -16.95 -18.75 -14.85
CA PHE A 290 -17.50 -20.04 -14.43
C PHE A 290 -16.54 -21.22 -14.75
N GLU A 291 -15.70 -21.08 -15.78
CA GLU A 291 -14.67 -22.06 -16.17
C GLU A 291 -13.49 -22.15 -15.18
N GLN A 292 -13.14 -21.08 -14.45
CA GLN A 292 -12.08 -21.13 -13.43
C GLN A 292 -12.49 -21.94 -12.19
N ILE A 293 -13.78 -22.00 -11.87
CA ILE A 293 -14.32 -22.83 -10.79
C ILE A 293 -14.31 -24.33 -11.18
N LYS A 294 -14.45 -24.63 -12.47
CA LYS A 294 -14.46 -26.01 -13.00
C LYS A 294 -13.07 -26.66 -12.98
N GLN A 295 -12.00 -25.86 -13.15
CA GLN A 295 -10.61 -26.34 -13.10
C GLN A 295 -10.09 -26.58 -11.67
N ALA A 296 -10.82 -26.14 -10.64
CA ALA A 296 -10.47 -26.31 -9.23
C ALA A 296 -10.92 -27.64 -8.60
N GLN A 297 -11.33 -28.65 -9.39
CA GLN A 297 -11.55 -30.00 -8.88
C GLN A 297 -10.22 -30.76 -8.71
N MET A 298 -9.61 -30.59 -7.54
CA MET A 298 -8.58 -31.51 -7.05
C MET A 298 -9.24 -32.87 -6.74
N ASN A 299 -8.95 -33.85 -7.59
CA ASN A 299 -9.39 -35.23 -7.45
C ASN A 299 -8.73 -35.87 -6.21
N PRO A 300 -9.48 -36.34 -5.20
CA PRO A 300 -8.88 -37.08 -4.08
C PRO A 300 -8.56 -38.52 -4.54
N ARG A 301 -7.28 -38.90 -4.53
CA ARG A 301 -6.91 -40.32 -4.65
C ARG A 301 -7.41 -41.08 -3.41
N PRO A 302 -7.95 -42.30 -3.57
CA PRO A 302 -8.55 -43.05 -2.47
C PRO A 302 -7.47 -43.64 -1.56
N HIS A 303 -7.57 -43.39 -0.26
CA HIS A 303 -6.84 -44.16 0.75
C HIS A 303 -7.49 -45.53 0.92
N ALA A 304 -6.65 -46.56 0.83
CA ALA A 304 -6.99 -47.95 1.06
C ALA A 304 -7.52 -48.17 2.49
N ALA A 305 -8.61 -48.91 2.58
CA ALA A 305 -9.15 -49.44 3.82
C ALA A 305 -8.23 -50.52 4.40
N THR A 306 -8.09 -50.54 5.72
CA THR A 306 -7.54 -51.68 6.48
C THR A 306 -8.70 -52.38 7.18
N PRO A 307 -8.78 -53.72 7.18
CA PRO A 307 -9.48 -54.47 8.21
C PRO A 307 -8.50 -55.17 9.17
N LEU A 308 -8.94 -55.29 10.43
CA LEU A 308 -8.33 -56.07 11.49
C LEU A 308 -8.25 -57.58 11.16
N GLY A 309 -7.19 -58.23 11.66
CA GLY A 309 -7.33 -59.53 12.33
C GLY A 309 -6.41 -60.68 11.86
N LEU A 310 -5.60 -61.16 12.82
CA LEU A 310 -4.98 -62.49 12.99
C LEU A 310 -3.46 -62.64 12.69
N ARG A 311 -2.75 -63.01 13.75
CA ARG A 311 -1.35 -63.51 13.88
C ARG A 311 -1.31 -65.05 13.70
N PRO A 312 -0.17 -65.76 13.80
CA PRO A 312 1.26 -65.43 13.57
C PRO A 312 2.03 -66.54 12.80
N THR A 313 3.26 -66.30 12.33
CA THR A 313 4.38 -67.29 12.39
C THR A 313 5.75 -66.62 12.18
N MET A 314 6.76 -67.23 12.81
CA MET A 314 8.15 -66.81 12.91
C MET A 314 8.95 -67.00 11.61
N HIS A 315 9.96 -66.15 11.36
CA HIS A 315 11.36 -66.57 11.13
C HIS A 315 12.31 -65.37 10.98
N THR A 316 13.55 -65.61 11.42
CA THR A 316 14.73 -64.75 11.59
C THR A 316 15.43 -64.29 10.28
N PRO A 317 16.29 -63.24 10.32
CA PRO A 317 16.97 -62.66 9.14
C PRO A 317 18.41 -63.17 8.94
N PRO A 318 19.02 -62.96 7.75
CA PRO A 318 20.39 -62.39 7.69
C PRO A 318 20.62 -61.50 6.42
N PRO A 319 21.86 -61.08 6.05
CA PRO A 319 22.40 -59.75 6.36
C PRO A 319 22.82 -58.91 5.12
N ARG A 320 23.22 -57.65 5.37
CA ARG A 320 23.85 -56.74 4.39
C ARG A 320 25.26 -57.21 4.00
N PRO A 321 25.75 -56.80 2.81
CA PRO A 321 27.16 -56.48 2.64
C PRO A 321 27.41 -55.01 2.28
N HIS A 322 28.61 -54.57 2.65
CA HIS A 322 29.23 -53.26 2.42
C HIS A 322 30.03 -53.20 1.11
N VAL A 323 30.51 -51.98 0.79
CA VAL A 323 31.61 -51.56 -0.12
C VAL A 323 31.26 -51.65 -1.64
N SER A 324 31.70 -50.80 -2.58
CA SER A 324 32.75 -49.77 -2.65
C SER A 324 32.54 -48.84 -3.87
N HIS A 325 33.26 -47.72 -3.87
CA HIS A 325 33.58 -46.78 -4.97
C HIS A 325 33.42 -47.26 -6.43
N ALA A 326 32.92 -46.35 -7.29
CA ALA A 326 33.66 -45.80 -8.46
C ALA A 326 32.72 -44.96 -9.36
N ALA A 327 33.21 -43.81 -9.83
CA ALA A 327 32.64 -43.07 -10.96
C ALA A 327 32.80 -43.88 -12.26
N PRO A 328 31.99 -43.60 -13.31
CA PRO A 328 32.63 -43.14 -14.55
C PRO A 328 31.82 -42.12 -15.36
N GLN A 329 32.53 -41.58 -16.35
CA GLN A 329 32.18 -40.55 -17.31
C GLN A 329 31.35 -41.07 -18.52
N SER A 330 30.57 -40.16 -19.09
CA SER A 330 30.36 -39.87 -20.54
C SER A 330 29.70 -40.87 -21.51
N ALA A 331 28.94 -40.24 -22.44
CA ALA A 331 28.41 -40.69 -23.74
C ALA A 331 27.19 -41.63 -23.72
N SER A 332 26.22 -41.59 -24.64
CA SER A 332 25.69 -40.66 -25.66
C SER A 332 24.47 -41.38 -26.27
N LEU A 333 23.44 -40.66 -26.75
CA LEU A 333 22.46 -40.99 -27.83
C LEU A 333 21.15 -40.23 -27.51
N ARG A 334 20.74 -39.22 -28.29
CA ARG A 334 19.93 -39.32 -29.54
C ARG A 334 18.68 -40.18 -29.30
N GLU A 335 17.43 -39.74 -29.54
CA GLU A 335 16.90 -38.73 -30.46
C GLU A 335 15.38 -38.59 -30.21
N GLN A 336 14.76 -37.58 -30.86
CA GLN A 336 13.32 -37.38 -31.11
C GLN A 336 12.50 -36.51 -30.13
N ARG A 337 12.63 -35.18 -30.30
CA ARG A 337 11.52 -34.23 -30.12
C ARG A 337 11.23 -33.54 -31.46
N ARG A 338 9.98 -33.62 -31.90
CA ARG A 338 9.43 -32.95 -33.09
C ARG A 338 9.33 -31.44 -32.84
N GLU A 339 9.61 -30.71 -33.90
CA GLU A 339 9.66 -29.26 -34.03
C GLU A 339 8.28 -28.60 -33.89
N PHE A 340 8.25 -27.46 -33.20
CA PHE A 340 7.27 -26.39 -33.41
C PHE A 340 8.07 -25.09 -33.53
N VAL A 341 8.02 -24.48 -34.71
CA VAL A 341 8.71 -23.23 -35.06
C VAL A 341 7.87 -22.05 -34.57
N VAL A 342 8.48 -21.15 -33.80
CA VAL A 342 7.94 -19.81 -33.48
C VAL A 342 8.93 -18.77 -34.00
N PRO A 343 8.51 -17.76 -34.78
CA PRO A 343 9.40 -16.79 -35.40
C PRO A 343 10.01 -15.81 -34.37
N LYS A 344 11.28 -15.43 -34.58
CA LYS A 344 12.00 -14.43 -33.78
C LYS A 344 11.52 -12.99 -34.10
N PRO A 345 11.48 -12.09 -33.11
CA PRO A 345 11.20 -10.66 -33.35
C PRO A 345 12.38 -9.96 -34.03
N VAL A 346 12.06 -9.07 -34.97
CA VAL A 346 12.98 -8.22 -35.75
C VAL A 346 13.39 -7.01 -34.90
N SER A 347 14.69 -6.72 -34.82
CA SER A 347 15.25 -5.53 -34.15
C SER A 347 15.15 -4.29 -35.06
N PRO A 348 14.89 -3.08 -34.52
CA PRO A 348 14.87 -1.85 -35.32
C PRO A 348 16.29 -1.38 -35.71
N PRO A 349 16.43 -0.62 -36.82
CA PRO A 349 17.73 -0.15 -37.32
C PRO A 349 18.32 0.99 -36.46
N ALA A 350 19.66 1.05 -36.42
CA ALA A 350 20.44 2.04 -35.68
C ALA A 350 20.35 3.46 -36.30
N PRO A 351 20.46 4.53 -35.50
CA PRO A 351 20.44 5.91 -36.00
C PRO A 351 21.75 6.28 -36.73
N PRO A 352 21.71 7.22 -37.70
CA PRO A 352 22.88 7.67 -38.44
C PRO A 352 23.82 8.56 -37.57
N PRO A 353 25.13 8.62 -37.90
CA PRO A 353 26.10 9.42 -37.15
C PRO A 353 25.92 10.93 -37.37
N PRO A 354 26.38 11.79 -36.44
CA PRO A 354 26.22 13.24 -36.55
C PRO A 354 27.07 13.82 -37.69
N GLN A 355 26.50 14.77 -38.43
CA GLN A 355 27.22 15.56 -39.44
C GLN A 355 28.08 16.64 -38.77
N GLU A 356 29.36 16.68 -39.12
CA GLU A 356 30.27 17.78 -38.82
C GLU A 356 29.86 19.03 -39.62
N GLN A 357 29.62 20.14 -38.93
CA GLN A 357 29.54 21.48 -39.54
C GLN A 357 30.67 22.33 -38.98
N GLU A 358 31.68 22.57 -39.82
CA GLU A 358 32.68 23.62 -39.64
C GLU A 358 32.02 25.00 -39.67
N TRP A 359 32.17 25.77 -38.59
CA TRP A 359 32.02 27.23 -38.63
C TRP A 359 33.26 27.88 -37.99
N SER A 360 33.73 28.93 -38.66
CA SER A 360 35.03 29.57 -38.54
C SER A 360 35.20 30.48 -37.31
N MET A 361 36.48 30.67 -36.96
CA MET A 361 37.03 31.43 -35.84
C MET A 361 36.51 32.86 -35.66
N SER A 362 36.34 33.27 -34.41
CA SER A 362 36.51 34.65 -33.92
C SER A 362 36.85 34.62 -32.42
N SER A 363 38.12 34.83 -32.08
CA SER A 363 38.62 34.84 -30.68
C SER A 363 38.29 36.15 -29.96
N PRO A 364 37.77 36.12 -28.71
CA PRO A 364 37.88 37.25 -27.79
C PRO A 364 39.08 37.10 -26.84
N ARG A 365 39.69 38.23 -26.51
CA ARG A 365 40.91 38.39 -25.70
C ARG A 365 40.73 37.90 -24.24
N PRO A 366 41.81 37.47 -23.56
CA PRO A 366 41.74 37.04 -22.16
C PRO A 366 41.54 38.24 -21.22
N VAL A 367 40.54 38.15 -20.36
CA VAL A 367 40.30 39.07 -19.24
C VAL A 367 41.06 38.53 -18.02
N SER A 368 41.91 39.38 -17.43
CA SER A 368 42.72 39.09 -16.26
C SER A 368 41.86 38.86 -15.00
N SER A 369 42.06 37.73 -14.33
CA SER A 369 41.46 37.39 -13.04
C SER A 369 42.06 38.24 -11.90
N PRO A 370 41.27 38.70 -10.92
CA PRO A 370 41.80 39.36 -9.72
C PRO A 370 42.49 38.36 -8.77
N PRO A 371 43.47 38.81 -7.95
CA PRO A 371 44.27 37.95 -7.08
C PRO A 371 43.46 37.40 -5.89
N PRO A 372 43.85 36.24 -5.33
CA PRO A 372 43.14 35.61 -4.22
C PRO A 372 43.33 36.37 -2.90
N PRO A 373 42.34 36.31 -1.98
CA PRO A 373 42.45 36.92 -0.66
C PRO A 373 43.50 36.22 0.23
N PRO A 374 44.07 36.93 1.22
CA PRO A 374 45.10 36.38 2.12
C PRO A 374 44.56 35.25 3.02
N PRO A 375 45.44 34.33 3.48
CA PRO A 375 45.04 33.16 4.25
C PRO A 375 44.45 33.55 5.61
N GLN A 376 43.23 33.10 5.87
CA GLN A 376 42.58 33.19 7.18
C GLN A 376 43.18 32.13 8.13
N LYS A 377 43.41 32.52 9.38
CA LYS A 377 43.88 31.63 10.46
C LYS A 377 42.88 30.48 10.67
N PRO A 378 43.32 29.26 10.99
CA PRO A 378 42.42 28.16 11.30
C PRO A 378 41.59 28.52 12.54
N ILE A 379 40.27 28.60 12.35
CA ILE A 379 39.28 28.60 13.43
C ILE A 379 39.29 27.19 13.99
N GLY A 380 39.63 27.05 15.26
CA GLY A 380 39.72 25.76 15.95
C GLY A 380 38.39 25.02 15.88
N THR A 381 38.42 23.80 15.36
CA THR A 381 37.38 22.81 15.55
C THR A 381 37.27 22.53 17.04
N GLY A 382 36.18 22.96 17.66
CA GLY A 382 35.86 22.63 19.05
C GLY A 382 35.53 21.15 19.19
N GLU A 383 36.55 20.30 19.19
CA GLU A 383 36.43 18.92 19.60
C GLU A 383 36.35 18.85 21.13
N VAL A 384 35.16 18.58 21.64
CA VAL A 384 34.95 18.30 23.05
C VAL A 384 35.63 16.97 23.37
N SER A 385 36.64 17.00 24.26
CA SER A 385 37.40 15.80 24.58
C SER A 385 36.49 14.67 25.09
N PRO A 386 36.81 13.39 24.80
CA PRO A 386 36.04 12.24 25.32
C PRO A 386 35.93 12.19 26.84
N LYS A 387 36.83 12.88 27.56
CA LYS A 387 36.79 13.01 29.03
C LYS A 387 35.70 13.99 29.47
N THR A 388 35.55 15.10 28.76
CA THR A 388 34.53 16.12 29.01
C THR A 388 33.13 15.56 28.75
N LEU A 389 32.99 14.77 27.68
CA LEU A 389 31.74 14.10 27.31
C LEU A 389 31.31 13.04 28.35
N ARG A 390 32.27 12.34 28.95
CA ARG A 390 32.02 11.42 30.09
C ARG A 390 31.65 12.13 31.39
N GLN A 391 32.11 13.35 31.62
CA GLN A 391 31.76 14.14 32.80
C GLN A 391 30.32 14.69 32.71
N ILE A 392 29.92 15.14 31.53
CA ILE A 392 28.56 15.64 31.27
C ILE A 392 27.53 14.52 31.40
N LEU A 393 27.81 13.33 30.86
CA LEU A 393 26.90 12.17 30.95
C LEU A 393 26.74 11.62 32.37
N ASN A 394 27.67 11.92 33.29
CA ASN A 394 27.62 11.51 34.69
C ASN A 394 27.17 12.64 35.64
N GLY A 395 26.67 13.76 35.13
CA GLY A 395 26.09 14.85 35.92
C GLY A 395 27.10 15.78 36.62
N GLY A 396 28.34 15.88 36.13
CA GLY A 396 29.34 16.82 36.64
C GLY A 396 29.27 18.20 35.95
N ASN A 397 29.45 19.28 36.71
CA ASN A 397 29.54 20.65 36.18
C ASN A 397 30.86 20.90 35.41
N LEU A 398 30.78 21.71 34.36
CA LEU A 398 31.91 22.16 33.53
C LEU A 398 32.83 23.14 34.30
N PRO A 399 34.17 23.04 34.16
CA PRO A 399 35.09 24.06 34.65
C PRO A 399 35.06 25.30 33.75
N SER A 400 35.21 26.47 34.37
CA SER A 400 34.93 27.80 33.85
C SER A 400 35.96 28.39 32.86
N ASP A 401 36.91 27.61 32.35
CA ASP A 401 38.01 28.12 31.51
C ASP A 401 37.87 27.81 30.02
N GLU A 402 36.75 27.24 29.57
CA GLU A 402 36.45 27.04 28.14
C GLU A 402 34.99 27.40 27.82
N ALA A 403 34.68 28.70 27.85
CA ALA A 403 33.44 29.27 27.32
C ALA A 403 33.72 30.16 26.10
#